data_AF-A0A2N8NIH4-F1
#
_entry.id   AF-A0A2N8NIH4-F1
#
_cell.length_a   1.000
_cell.length_b   1.000
_cell.length_c   1.000
_cell.angle_alpha   90.00
_cell.angle_beta   90.00
_cell.angle_gamma   90.00
#
_symmetry.space_group_name_H-M   'P 1'
#
loop_
_entity.id
_entity.type
_entity.pdbx_description
1 polymer ?
#
loop_
_entity_poly.entity_id
_entity_poly.type
_entity_poly.pdbx_seq_one_letter_code
_entity_poly.pdbx_strand_id
1 'polypeptide(L)'
;MIKLDDLNRLMRAVDEVRAFIAARSSKGAHFFSGKHSPRKLNASGERLMRDACGEAFLQMHKARLFALLDERKPQTAFDVEVYANEVLLSYSSDPAFNGLKYFLYNYPDMEVTDNEGKKVTYSVTLEDICFVLSLRLRDMYLEAHPALLSPPVSVP
;
A
#
# COMPACT_ATOMS: atom_id res chain seq x y z
N MET A 1 -22.23 -29.59 13.84
CA MET A 1 -23.07 -28.42 13.50
C MET A 1 -22.42 -27.21 14.16
N ILE A 2 -21.78 -26.32 13.39
CA ILE A 2 -21.17 -25.11 13.95
C ILE A 2 -22.30 -24.18 14.40
N LYS A 3 -22.27 -23.68 15.64
CA LYS A 3 -23.34 -22.80 16.14
C LYS A 3 -23.16 -21.42 15.53
N LEU A 4 -24.26 -20.74 15.23
CA LEU A 4 -24.26 -19.39 14.68
C LEU A 4 -23.46 -18.40 15.56
N ASP A 5 -23.46 -18.61 16.87
CA ASP A 5 -22.66 -17.83 17.82
C ASP A 5 -21.15 -18.03 17.66
N ASP A 6 -20.70 -19.24 17.31
CA ASP A 6 -19.28 -19.52 17.06
C ASP A 6 -18.81 -18.81 15.78
N LEU A 7 -19.68 -18.77 14.76
CA LEU A 7 -19.41 -18.04 13.52
C LEU A 7 -19.33 -16.53 13.75
N ASN A 8 -20.27 -15.98 14.53
CA ASN A 8 -20.28 -14.55 14.89
C ASN A 8 -19.05 -14.15 15.72
N ARG A 9 -18.59 -15.01 16.63
CA ARG A 9 -17.34 -14.78 17.38
C ARG A 9 -16.12 -14.78 16.47
N LEU A 10 -16.06 -15.70 15.50
CA LEU A 10 -14.97 -15.75 14.53
C LEU A 10 -14.93 -14.47 13.67
N MET A 11 -16.09 -14.01 13.20
CA MET A 11 -16.17 -12.77 12.41
C MET A 11 -15.70 -11.54 13.19
N ARG A 12 -16.09 -11.41 14.46
CA ARG A 12 -15.60 -10.32 15.33
C ARG A 12 -14.09 -10.38 15.53
N ALA A 13 -13.52 -11.56 15.74
CA ALA A 13 -12.08 -11.72 15.87
C ALA A 13 -11.34 -11.31 14.58
N VAL A 14 -11.91 -11.62 13.41
CA VAL A 14 -11.37 -11.17 12.12
C VAL A 14 -11.44 -9.64 11.97
N ASP A 15 -12.53 -9.01 12.39
CA ASP A 15 -12.68 -7.55 12.35
C ASP A 15 -11.74 -6.85 13.33
N GLU A 16 -11.55 -7.39 14.54
CA GLU A 16 -10.58 -6.88 15.52
C GLU A 16 -9.14 -6.99 15.01
N VAL A 17 -8.79 -8.12 14.40
CA VAL A 17 -7.48 -8.30 13.75
C VAL A 17 -7.30 -7.32 12.60
N ARG A 18 -8.32 -7.12 11.75
CA ARG A 18 -8.30 -6.11 10.68
C ARG A 18 -8.12 -4.70 11.23
N ALA A 19 -8.84 -4.32 12.28
CA ALA A 19 -8.73 -3.01 12.91
C ALA A 19 -7.34 -2.80 13.54
N PHE A 20 -6.79 -3.83 14.20
CA PHE A 20 -5.44 -3.79 14.76
C PHE A 20 -4.37 -3.65 13.67
N ILE A 21 -4.52 -4.38 12.56
CA ILE A 21 -3.62 -4.27 11.40
C ILE A 21 -3.71 -2.88 10.76
N ALA A 22 -4.92 -2.34 10.56
CA ALA A 22 -5.12 -1.00 10.01
C ALA A 22 -4.54 0.10 10.92
N ALA A 23 -4.68 -0.04 12.25
CA ALA A 23 -4.07 0.87 13.21
C ALA A 23 -2.53 0.82 13.15
N ARG A 24 -1.95 -0.35 12.88
CA ARG A 24 -0.49 -0.53 12.76
C ARG A 24 0.06 -0.06 11.40
N SER A 25 -0.66 -0.32 10.31
CA SER A 25 -0.24 0.06 8.94
C SER A 25 -0.20 1.58 8.76
N SER A 26 -0.95 2.34 9.57
CA SER A 26 -0.95 3.82 9.54
C SER A 26 0.30 4.48 10.15
N LYS A 27 1.15 3.76 10.89
CA LYS A 27 2.23 4.38 11.68
C LYS A 27 3.37 4.97 10.83
N GLY A 28 3.58 4.52 9.60
CA GLY A 28 4.66 5.02 8.74
C GLY A 28 4.21 5.88 7.56
N ALA A 29 2.98 5.69 7.06
CA ALA A 29 2.48 6.32 5.82
C ALA A 29 2.60 7.86 5.80
N HIS A 30 2.49 8.51 6.96
CA HIS A 30 2.61 9.96 7.09
C HIS A 30 4.05 10.47 6.91
N PHE A 31 5.06 9.64 7.17
CA PHE A 31 6.46 9.97 6.89
C PHE A 31 6.77 9.97 5.39
N PHE A 32 5.99 9.23 4.60
CA PHE A 32 6.27 9.01 3.18
C PHE A 32 5.26 9.67 2.23
N SER A 33 4.15 10.23 2.73
CA SER A 33 3.10 10.84 1.90
C SER A 33 2.36 12.00 2.58
N GLY A 34 1.75 12.86 1.77
CA GLY A 34 0.86 13.92 2.25
C GLY A 34 -0.55 13.41 2.63
N LYS A 35 -1.24 14.10 3.56
CA LYS A 35 -2.60 13.74 4.01
C LYS A 35 -3.72 13.99 2.99
N HIS A 36 -3.46 14.73 1.91
CA HIS A 36 -4.47 15.01 0.89
C HIS A 36 -4.62 13.84 -0.08
N SER A 37 -5.86 13.38 -0.29
CA SER A 37 -6.21 12.40 -1.31
C SER A 37 -6.39 13.08 -2.68
N PRO A 38 -5.88 12.50 -3.80
CA PRO A 38 -5.09 11.27 -3.86
C PRO A 38 -3.72 11.47 -3.21
N ARG A 39 -3.31 10.52 -2.35
CA ARG A 39 -2.03 10.61 -1.64
C ARG A 39 -0.88 10.65 -2.63
N LYS A 40 0.08 11.53 -2.40
CA LYS A 40 1.34 11.60 -3.16
C LYS A 40 2.51 11.39 -2.23
N LEU A 41 3.56 10.76 -2.77
CA LEU A 41 4.82 10.62 -2.05
C LEU A 41 5.39 12.00 -1.73
N ASN A 42 5.95 12.15 -0.54
CA ASN A 42 6.77 13.30 -0.17
C ASN A 42 8.25 13.00 -0.48
N ALA A 43 9.16 13.91 -0.13
CA ALA A 43 10.58 13.73 -0.39
C ALA A 43 11.18 12.44 0.19
N SER A 44 10.70 12.01 1.37
CA SER A 44 11.12 10.76 2.00
C SER A 44 10.61 9.54 1.23
N GLY A 45 9.34 9.55 0.84
CA GLY A 45 8.73 8.49 0.04
C GLY A 45 9.41 8.33 -1.32
N GLU A 46 9.69 9.45 -2.00
CA GLU A 46 10.43 9.48 -3.26
C GLU A 46 11.87 8.96 -3.12
N ARG A 47 12.53 9.27 -1.99
CA ARG A 47 13.85 8.71 -1.71
C ARG A 47 13.78 7.19 -1.50
N LEU A 48 12.85 6.71 -0.67
CA LEU A 48 12.69 5.27 -0.44
C LEU A 48 12.37 4.52 -1.74
N MET A 49 11.52 5.10 -2.60
CA MET A 49 11.20 4.57 -3.92
C MET A 49 12.45 4.39 -4.80
N ARG A 50 13.34 5.38 -4.83
CA ARG A 50 14.59 5.32 -5.59
C ARG A 50 15.58 4.32 -4.99
N ASP A 51 15.82 4.41 -3.68
CA ASP A 51 16.79 3.58 -2.98
C ASP A 51 16.44 2.09 -3.09
N ALA A 52 15.14 1.75 -3.05
CA ALA A 52 14.64 0.39 -3.18
C ALA A 52 14.55 -0.10 -4.65
N CYS A 53 14.94 0.71 -5.64
CA CYS A 53 14.70 0.45 -7.07
C CYS A 53 13.23 0.14 -7.38
N GLY A 54 12.30 0.81 -6.69
CA GLY A 54 10.88 0.48 -6.69
C GLY A 54 10.20 0.62 -8.06
N GLU A 55 10.58 1.63 -8.86
CA GLU A 55 10.03 1.80 -10.21
C GLU A 55 10.40 0.60 -11.10
N ALA A 56 11.65 0.14 -11.04
CA ALA A 56 12.09 -1.01 -11.82
C ALA A 56 11.36 -2.29 -11.40
N PHE A 57 11.15 -2.49 -10.09
CA PHE A 57 10.34 -3.59 -9.57
C PHE A 57 8.90 -3.55 -10.12
N LEU A 58 8.23 -2.39 -10.03
CA LEU A 58 6.86 -2.23 -10.52
C LEU A 58 6.75 -2.47 -12.03
N GLN A 59 7.70 -1.99 -12.83
CA GLN A 59 7.71 -2.23 -14.28
C GLN A 59 7.93 -3.71 -14.60
N MET A 60 8.87 -4.37 -13.92
CA MET A 60 9.17 -5.79 -14.12
C MET A 60 7.98 -6.69 -13.78
N HIS A 61 7.22 -6.36 -12.73
CA HIS A 61 6.10 -7.16 -12.25
C HIS A 61 4.73 -6.59 -12.63
N LYS A 62 4.68 -5.57 -13.50
CA LYS A 62 3.46 -4.82 -13.84
C LYS A 62 2.30 -5.72 -14.23
N ALA A 63 2.53 -6.66 -15.16
CA ALA A 63 1.49 -7.56 -15.65
C ALA A 63 0.87 -8.41 -14.53
N ARG A 64 1.71 -8.94 -13.62
CA ARG A 64 1.23 -9.75 -12.49
C ARG A 64 0.47 -8.90 -11.48
N LEU A 65 1.00 -7.72 -11.14
CA LEU A 65 0.37 -6.80 -10.19
C LEU A 65 -0.97 -6.27 -10.70
N PHE A 66 -1.06 -5.99 -12.01
CA PHE A 66 -2.31 -5.57 -12.65
C PHE A 66 -3.35 -6.69 -12.61
N ALA A 67 -2.97 -7.93 -12.96
CA ALA A 67 -3.89 -9.07 -12.87
C ALA A 67 -4.45 -9.26 -11.46
N LEU A 68 -3.61 -9.08 -10.42
CA LEU A 68 -4.05 -9.15 -9.02
C LEU A 68 -5.01 -8.02 -8.65
N LEU A 69 -4.87 -6.83 -9.24
CA LEU A 69 -5.82 -5.73 -9.08
C LEU A 69 -7.14 -6.00 -9.82
N ASP A 70 -7.08 -6.53 -11.04
CA ASP A 70 -8.25 -6.90 -11.84
C ASP A 70 -9.11 -7.94 -11.11
N GLU A 71 -8.48 -8.91 -10.44
CA GLU A 71 -9.14 -9.92 -9.60
C GLU A 71 -9.97 -9.29 -8.46
N ARG A 72 -9.56 -8.12 -7.95
CA ARG A 72 -10.29 -7.38 -6.91
C ARG A 72 -11.48 -6.57 -7.45
N LYS A 73 -11.58 -6.38 -8.78
CA LYS A 73 -12.67 -5.67 -9.45
C LYS A 73 -12.93 -4.26 -8.86
N PRO A 74 -11.91 -3.37 -8.78
CA PRO A 74 -12.09 -2.02 -8.25
C PRO A 74 -13.18 -1.27 -9.04
N GLN A 75 -14.02 -0.53 -8.33
CA GLN A 75 -15.09 0.27 -8.94
C GLN A 75 -14.76 1.77 -8.94
N THR A 76 -13.87 2.19 -8.04
CA THR A 76 -13.49 3.58 -7.85
C THR A 76 -11.98 3.74 -7.72
N ALA A 77 -11.48 4.96 -7.94
CA ALA A 77 -10.08 5.29 -7.66
C ALA A 77 -9.69 5.05 -6.19
N PHE A 78 -10.64 5.18 -5.27
CA PHE A 78 -10.43 4.85 -3.86
C PHE A 78 -10.20 3.34 -3.66
N ASP A 79 -10.97 2.49 -4.34
CA ASP A 79 -10.74 1.04 -4.31
C ASP A 79 -9.35 0.70 -4.84
N VAL A 80 -8.91 1.34 -5.92
CA VAL A 80 -7.56 1.13 -6.47
C VAL A 80 -6.47 1.51 -5.45
N GLU A 81 -6.63 2.64 -4.73
CA GLU A 81 -5.67 3.02 -3.68
C GLU A 81 -5.57 1.97 -2.58
N VAL A 82 -6.71 1.46 -2.09
CA VAL A 82 -6.74 0.44 -1.04
C VAL A 82 -6.16 -0.89 -1.56
N TYR A 83 -6.64 -1.34 -2.71
CA TYR A 83 -6.27 -2.65 -3.27
C TYR A 83 -4.81 -2.70 -3.73
N ALA A 84 -4.24 -1.60 -4.23
CA ALA A 84 -2.82 -1.57 -4.59
C ALA A 84 -1.93 -1.87 -3.39
N ASN A 85 -2.28 -1.33 -2.21
CA ASN A 85 -1.55 -1.61 -0.98
C ASN A 85 -1.72 -3.07 -0.52
N GLU A 86 -2.96 -3.57 -0.51
CA GLU A 86 -3.25 -4.97 -0.15
C GLU A 86 -2.55 -5.98 -1.07
N VAL A 87 -2.56 -5.71 -2.38
CA VAL A 87 -1.90 -6.54 -3.39
C VAL A 87 -0.40 -6.60 -3.13
N LEU A 88 0.26 -5.46 -2.88
CA LEU A 88 1.70 -5.45 -2.60
C LEU A 88 2.05 -6.13 -1.28
N LEU A 89 1.26 -5.93 -0.22
CA LEU A 89 1.45 -6.64 1.05
C LEU A 89 1.31 -8.15 0.88
N SER A 90 0.30 -8.62 0.15
CA SER A 90 0.12 -10.05 -0.12
C SER A 90 1.25 -10.61 -1.01
N TYR A 91 1.60 -9.88 -2.07
CA TYR A 91 2.67 -10.23 -3.01
C TYR A 91 4.06 -10.20 -2.37
N SER A 92 4.23 -9.51 -1.23
CA SER A 92 5.48 -9.52 -0.48
C SER A 92 5.91 -10.90 -0.01
N SER A 93 5.00 -11.88 0.07
CA SER A 93 5.35 -13.28 0.36
C SER A 93 5.99 -14.02 -0.83
N ASP A 94 5.81 -13.54 -2.06
CA ASP A 94 6.33 -14.15 -3.28
C ASP A 94 7.87 -14.01 -3.38
N PRO A 95 8.59 -15.01 -3.93
CA PRO A 95 10.04 -14.91 -4.15
C PRO A 95 10.48 -13.70 -4.99
N ALA A 96 9.62 -13.17 -5.87
CA ALA A 96 9.87 -11.95 -6.63
C ALA A 96 10.19 -10.75 -5.72
N PHE A 97 9.63 -10.72 -4.50
CA PHE A 97 9.85 -9.66 -3.53
C PHE A 97 11.19 -9.77 -2.78
N ASN A 98 11.94 -10.87 -2.96
CA ASN A 98 13.16 -11.12 -2.19
C ASN A 98 14.21 -10.02 -2.37
N GLY A 99 14.32 -9.41 -3.56
CA GLY A 99 15.22 -8.28 -3.78
C GLY A 99 14.94 -7.10 -2.85
N LEU A 100 13.65 -6.76 -2.67
CA LEU A 100 13.22 -5.69 -1.76
C LEU A 100 13.43 -6.08 -0.28
N LYS A 101 13.25 -7.36 0.07
CA LYS A 101 13.54 -7.85 1.43
C LYS A 101 15.03 -7.79 1.75
N TYR A 102 15.89 -8.16 0.81
CA TYR A 102 17.35 -8.04 0.96
C TYR A 102 17.79 -6.59 1.07
N PHE A 103 17.21 -5.69 0.28
CA PHE A 103 17.41 -4.26 0.42
C PHE A 103 17.05 -3.80 1.84
N LEU A 104 15.83 -4.09 2.28
CA LEU A 104 15.32 -3.65 3.59
C LEU A 104 16.17 -4.16 4.75
N TYR A 105 16.60 -5.42 4.71
CA TYR A 105 17.45 -6.03 5.74
C TYR A 105 18.78 -5.28 5.94
N ASN A 106 19.29 -4.64 4.89
CA ASN A 106 20.55 -3.90 4.91
C ASN A 106 20.36 -2.38 4.88
N TYR A 107 19.12 -1.89 4.84
CA TYR A 107 18.84 -0.47 4.68
C TYR A 107 19.05 0.26 6.01
N PRO A 108 19.85 1.34 6.05
CA PRO A 108 20.06 2.10 7.27
C PRO A 108 18.78 2.84 7.69
N ASP A 109 18.69 3.18 8.97
CA ASP A 109 17.63 4.05 9.44
C ASP A 109 17.65 5.39 8.67
N MET A 110 16.45 5.89 8.38
CA MET A 110 16.25 7.05 7.55
C MET A 110 15.88 8.26 8.41
N GLU A 111 16.46 9.43 8.12
CA GLU A 111 15.93 10.68 8.64
C GLU A 111 14.66 11.06 7.88
N VAL A 112 13.55 11.16 8.60
CA VAL A 112 12.23 11.57 8.08
C VAL A 112 11.71 12.76 8.87
N THR A 113 10.77 13.50 8.26
CA THR A 113 10.10 14.63 8.92
C THR A 113 8.72 14.17 9.38
N ASP A 114 8.42 14.33 10.66
CA ASP A 114 7.10 14.04 11.21
C ASP A 114 6.05 15.11 10.84
N ASN A 115 4.81 14.91 11.28
CA ASN A 115 3.71 15.84 11.01
C ASN A 115 3.89 17.22 11.67
N GLU A 116 4.81 17.37 12.62
CA GLU A 116 5.12 18.61 13.32
C GLU A 116 6.33 19.34 12.71
N GLY A 117 6.92 18.77 11.64
CA GLY A 117 8.10 19.33 10.97
C GLY A 117 9.42 18.94 11.62
N LYS A 118 9.42 18.05 12.62
CA LYS A 118 10.62 17.61 13.33
C LYS A 118 11.30 16.47 12.58
N LYS A 119 12.63 16.53 12.48
CA LYS A 119 13.44 15.42 11.97
C LYS A 119 13.55 14.32 13.03
N VAL A 120 13.24 13.09 12.62
CA VAL A 120 13.36 11.89 13.45
C VAL A 120 14.04 10.78 12.66
N THR A 121 14.79 9.95 13.37
CA THR A 121 15.34 8.70 12.82
C THR A 121 14.23 7.65 12.80
N TYR A 122 14.03 7.02 11.66
CA TYR A 122 12.97 6.06 11.43
C TYR A 122 13.51 4.80 10.74
N SER A 123 13.21 3.65 11.33
CA SER A 123 13.56 2.35 10.76
C SER A 123 12.47 1.94 9.77
N VAL A 124 12.84 1.85 8.49
CA VAL A 124 11.91 1.51 7.41
C VAL A 124 11.45 0.06 7.57
N THR A 125 10.17 -0.19 7.33
CA THR A 125 9.56 -1.51 7.41
C THR A 125 9.14 -2.04 6.03
N LEU A 126 8.76 -3.32 5.97
CA LEU A 126 8.26 -3.93 4.74
C LEU A 126 6.93 -3.27 4.33
N GLU A 127 6.11 -2.93 5.30
CA GLU A 127 4.85 -2.23 5.14
C GLU A 127 5.06 -0.83 4.51
N ASP A 128 6.13 -0.12 4.90
CA ASP A 128 6.47 1.18 4.32
C ASP A 128 6.88 1.06 2.86
N ILE A 129 7.70 0.06 2.51
CA ILE A 129 8.06 -0.22 1.11
C ILE A 129 6.80 -0.55 0.30
N CYS A 130 5.93 -1.42 0.81
CA CYS A 130 4.68 -1.78 0.14
C CYS A 130 3.77 -0.55 -0.03
N PHE A 131 3.71 0.32 0.98
CA PHE A 131 2.97 1.58 0.91
C PHE A 131 3.52 2.51 -0.17
N VAL A 132 4.83 2.75 -0.19
CA VAL A 132 5.46 3.61 -1.20
C VAL A 132 5.23 3.08 -2.61
N LEU A 133 5.46 1.78 -2.83
CA LEU A 133 5.19 1.11 -4.11
C LEU A 133 3.71 1.21 -4.50
N SER A 134 2.78 1.13 -3.53
CA SER A 134 1.34 1.13 -3.81
C SER A 134 0.82 2.43 -4.39
N LEU A 135 1.39 3.58 -3.98
CA LEU A 135 0.99 4.87 -4.55
C LEU A 135 1.35 4.94 -6.04
N ARG A 136 2.53 4.43 -6.41
CA ARG A 136 2.95 4.39 -7.81
C ARG A 136 2.17 3.34 -8.62
N LEU A 137 1.92 2.17 -8.05
CA LEU A 137 1.11 1.12 -8.68
C LEU A 137 -0.32 1.61 -8.95
N ARG A 138 -0.94 2.31 -7.98
CA ARG A 138 -2.24 2.97 -8.14
C ARG A 138 -2.23 3.90 -9.34
N ASP A 139 -1.25 4.80 -9.43
CA ASP A 139 -1.16 5.78 -10.51
C ASP A 139 -1.02 5.10 -11.87
N MET A 140 -0.14 4.10 -11.98
CA MET A 140 0.03 3.30 -13.20
C MET A 140 -1.27 2.60 -13.62
N TYR A 141 -2.03 2.08 -12.65
CA TYR A 141 -3.28 1.36 -12.93
C TYR A 141 -4.41 2.32 -13.33
N LEU A 142 -4.54 3.47 -12.66
CA LEU A 142 -5.54 4.49 -13.00
C LEU A 142 -5.26 5.15 -14.36
N GLU A 143 -4.00 5.32 -14.72
CA GLU A 143 -3.61 5.77 -16.07
C GLU A 143 -4.08 4.78 -17.16
N ALA A 144 -3.99 3.48 -16.89
CA ALA A 144 -4.49 2.44 -17.79
C ALA A 144 -6.03 2.27 -17.74
N HIS A 145 -6.69 2.72 -16.67
CA HIS A 145 -8.13 2.56 -16.43
C HIS A 145 -8.80 3.89 -16.06
N PRO A 146 -8.81 4.89 -16.96
CA PRO A 146 -9.29 6.23 -16.66
C PRO A 146 -10.78 6.28 -16.29
N ALA A 147 -11.56 5.26 -16.64
CA ALA A 147 -12.97 5.14 -16.26
C ALA A 147 -13.19 5.11 -14.73
N LEU A 148 -12.20 4.67 -13.95
CA LEU A 148 -12.29 4.59 -12.49
C LEU A 148 -12.15 5.96 -11.79
N LEU A 149 -11.75 7.00 -12.54
CA LEU A 149 -11.59 8.36 -12.01
C LEU A 149 -12.90 9.16 -12.01
N SER A 150 -13.93 8.68 -12.69
CA SER A 150 -15.22 9.37 -12.80
C SER A 150 -16.34 8.46 -12.27
N PRO A 151 -17.27 8.98 -11.47
CA PRO A 151 -18.45 8.20 -11.10
C PRO A 151 -19.28 7.89 -12.35
N PRO A 152 -19.91 6.70 -12.43
CA PRO A 152 -20.93 6.46 -13.44
C PRO A 152 -22.10 7.40 -13.15
N VAL A 153 -22.26 8.43 -14.00
CA VAL A 153 -23.39 9.38 -14.11
C VAL A 153 -24.06 9.79 -12.77
N SER A 154 -23.75 11.00 -12.32
CA SER A 154 -24.47 11.84 -11.35
C SER A 154 -25.50 11.13 -10.46
N VAL A 155 -25.09 10.78 -9.25
CA VAL A 155 -26.05 10.59 -8.15
C VAL A 155 -26.65 11.97 -7.85
N PRO A 156 -27.98 12.16 -7.90
CA PRO A 156 -28.62 13.45 -7.59
C PRO A 156 -28.39 13.88 -6.14
#